data_AF-A0A9D7WZU8-F1
#
_entry.id   AF-A0A9D7WZU8-F1
#
_cell.length_a   1.000
_cell.length_b   1.000
_cell.length_c   1.000
_cell.angle_alpha   90.00
_cell.angle_beta   90.00
_cell.angle_gamma   90.00
#
_symmetry.space_group_name_H-M   'P 1'
#
loop_
_entity.id
_entity.type
_entity.pdbx_description
1 polymer ?
#
loop_
_entity_poly.entity_id
_entity_poly.type
_entity_poly.pdbx_seq_one_letter_code
_entity_poly.pdbx_strand_id
1 'polypeptide(L)'
;MKKLTMLLLMIILITGSCSSQKEISDNDVMKAYNLRMQGKVDQALILLDSILANDSTNAMAYYELSRTYKYMLTGGGDVSMDEILTNIDNATLYDSGNVIYAYAKAKYNFLNAYIAMMKNQDDVMDAVEKTSQEFKHVLKLKSDYPEAMLYLVEIYGLLPPEMGGDSVKAVDYVELLEETDDYYAAKAWLDMNEVDEVTFWKEYLSSHDTTADVFKEIGIAYLYQEDPEQAEDYFNQAMLMDSTQNILLLDLARYYMYQVMQNRELADSLLPISADYTEQYLASEPAPVIPLQAYATGMLVKTKMFTGHKEEAEKLMEKAKSLDPYFSRASGIPSPSLFEPPDVINHHFGSFSRPF
;
A
#
# COMPACT_ATOMS: atom_id res chain seq x y z
N MET A 1 -27.08 -84.97 12.77
CA MET A 1 -27.42 -84.17 11.58
C MET A 1 -26.98 -82.73 11.86
N LYS A 2 -25.79 -82.31 11.37
CA LYS A 2 -25.59 -81.49 10.13
C LYS A 2 -26.32 -80.14 10.28
N LYS A 3 -25.72 -78.94 10.35
CA LYS A 3 -24.42 -78.31 9.97
C LYS A 3 -24.32 -77.01 10.83
N LEU A 4 -23.25 -76.53 11.48
CA LEU A 4 -21.89 -76.08 11.09
C LEU A 4 -21.80 -75.15 9.85
N THR A 5 -21.12 -74.01 10.03
CA THR A 5 -20.47 -73.12 9.04
C THR A 5 -21.36 -72.26 8.12
N MET A 6 -21.35 -70.94 8.33
CA MET A 6 -20.77 -69.90 7.44
C MET A 6 -21.03 -68.50 8.07
N LEU A 7 -20.01 -67.81 8.60
CA LEU A 7 -19.23 -66.76 7.89
C LEU A 7 -19.91 -65.38 8.10
N LEU A 8 -19.44 -64.53 9.01
CA LEU A 8 -18.27 -63.62 8.91
C LEU A 8 -18.76 -62.18 8.69
N LEU A 9 -18.21 -61.26 9.48
CA LEU A 9 -18.14 -59.81 9.22
C LEU A 9 -19.46 -59.04 8.97
N MET A 10 -19.93 -58.35 10.01
CA MET A 10 -20.45 -56.98 9.88
C MET A 10 -19.93 -56.16 11.05
N ILE A 11 -18.61 -55.99 11.06
CA ILE A 11 -17.88 -54.96 11.77
C ILE A 11 -17.57 -53.89 10.72
N ILE A 12 -17.89 -52.62 11.04
CA ILE A 12 -17.54 -51.39 10.32
C ILE A 12 -18.34 -51.12 9.04
N LEU A 13 -19.41 -50.32 9.18
CA LEU A 13 -19.80 -49.29 8.21
C LEU A 13 -20.24 -48.03 8.99
N ILE A 14 -19.36 -47.55 9.86
CA ILE A 14 -19.23 -46.09 10.03
C ILE A 14 -18.36 -45.68 8.85
N THR A 15 -18.96 -45.54 7.68
CA THR A 15 -18.35 -44.73 6.63
C THR A 15 -18.42 -43.31 7.13
N GLY A 16 -17.41 -42.93 7.91
CA GLY A 16 -16.96 -41.56 7.96
C GLY A 16 -16.89 -41.11 6.52
N SER A 17 -17.75 -40.17 6.17
CA SER A 17 -17.47 -39.29 5.05
C SER A 17 -16.20 -38.55 5.47
N CYS A 18 -15.05 -39.17 5.22
CA CYS A 18 -13.85 -38.43 4.88
C CYS A 18 -14.26 -37.65 3.62
N SER A 19 -14.92 -36.51 3.83
CA SER A 19 -14.67 -35.36 3.00
C SER A 19 -13.16 -35.27 2.95
N SER A 20 -12.59 -35.64 1.80
CA SER A 20 -11.22 -35.30 1.48
C SER A 20 -11.11 -33.81 1.73
N GLN A 21 -10.56 -33.42 2.89
CA GLN A 21 -10.11 -32.06 3.13
C GLN A 21 -9.09 -31.85 2.02
N LYS A 22 -9.54 -31.16 0.97
CA LYS A 22 -8.66 -30.74 -0.10
C LYS A 22 -7.66 -29.85 0.61
N GLU A 23 -6.41 -30.30 0.65
CA GLU A 23 -5.32 -29.56 1.25
C GLU A 23 -5.34 -28.15 0.63
N ILE A 24 -5.70 -27.16 1.43
CA ILE A 24 -5.75 -25.78 0.96
C ILE A 24 -4.32 -25.32 0.92
N SER A 25 -3.78 -25.22 -0.29
CA SER A 25 -2.45 -24.70 -0.54
C SER A 25 -2.49 -23.17 -0.63
N ASP A 26 -1.36 -22.51 -0.40
CA ASP A 26 -1.13 -21.08 -0.65
C ASP A 26 -1.57 -20.61 -2.06
N ASN A 27 -1.65 -21.54 -3.02
CA ASN A 27 -2.22 -21.31 -4.34
C ASN A 27 -3.67 -20.80 -4.31
N ASP A 28 -4.48 -21.21 -3.32
CA ASP A 28 -5.87 -20.72 -3.20
C ASP A 28 -5.91 -19.28 -2.66
N VAL A 29 -4.99 -18.89 -1.79
CA VAL A 29 -4.84 -17.47 -1.37
C VAL A 29 -4.34 -16.62 -2.53
N MET A 30 -3.39 -17.12 -3.32
CA MET A 30 -2.95 -16.45 -4.55
C MET A 30 -4.07 -16.26 -5.57
N LYS A 31 -5.07 -17.15 -5.63
CA LYS A 31 -6.26 -16.93 -6.45
C LYS A 31 -7.11 -15.78 -5.94
N ALA A 32 -7.28 -15.65 -4.61
CA ALA A 32 -8.01 -14.52 -4.03
C ALA A 32 -7.31 -13.18 -4.32
N TYR A 33 -5.98 -13.14 -4.14
CA TYR A 33 -5.16 -12.00 -4.55
C TYR A 33 -5.37 -11.63 -6.03
N ASN A 34 -5.30 -12.62 -6.94
CA ASN A 34 -5.50 -12.39 -8.37
C ASN A 34 -6.93 -11.90 -8.70
N LEU A 35 -7.95 -12.37 -7.98
CA LEU A 35 -9.32 -11.85 -8.11
C LEU A 35 -9.38 -10.37 -7.74
N ARG A 36 -8.71 -9.96 -6.65
CA ARG A 36 -8.60 -8.55 -6.25
C ARG A 36 -7.85 -7.71 -7.29
N MET A 37 -6.77 -8.24 -7.88
CA MET A 37 -6.04 -7.55 -8.97
C MET A 37 -6.86 -7.41 -10.26
N GLN A 38 -7.97 -8.16 -10.39
CA GLN A 38 -8.93 -8.07 -11.50
C GLN A 38 -10.17 -7.23 -11.14
N GLY A 39 -10.19 -6.54 -10.00
CA GLY A 39 -11.33 -5.76 -9.51
C GLY A 39 -12.52 -6.61 -9.01
N LYS A 40 -12.33 -7.92 -8.80
CA LYS A 40 -13.36 -8.85 -8.32
C LYS A 40 -13.27 -9.03 -6.80
N VAL A 41 -13.33 -7.92 -6.08
CA VAL A 41 -13.09 -7.85 -4.63
C VAL A 41 -14.06 -8.74 -3.83
N ASP A 42 -15.35 -8.72 -4.16
CA ASP A 42 -16.35 -9.57 -3.47
C ASP A 42 -16.07 -11.07 -3.66
N GLN A 43 -15.57 -11.48 -4.82
CA GLN A 43 -15.22 -12.88 -5.08
C GLN A 43 -13.95 -13.28 -4.32
N ALA A 44 -12.98 -12.36 -4.19
CA ALA A 44 -11.82 -12.56 -3.35
C ALA A 44 -12.22 -12.77 -1.89
N LEU A 45 -13.14 -11.93 -1.37
CA LEU A 45 -13.68 -12.03 -0.02
C LEU A 45 -14.32 -13.40 0.25
N ILE A 46 -15.26 -13.83 -0.61
CA ILE A 46 -15.93 -15.13 -0.50
C ILE A 46 -14.92 -16.29 -0.49
N LEU A 47 -13.88 -16.21 -1.32
CA LEU A 47 -12.86 -17.24 -1.39
C LEU A 47 -12.01 -17.28 -0.12
N LEU A 48 -11.62 -16.13 0.42
CA LEU A 48 -10.84 -16.02 1.67
C LEU A 48 -11.65 -16.54 2.86
N ASP A 49 -12.93 -16.18 2.96
CA ASP A 49 -13.83 -16.71 4.00
C ASP A 49 -13.98 -18.23 3.88
N SER A 50 -14.09 -18.75 2.65
CA SER A 50 -14.13 -20.20 2.43
C SER A 50 -12.82 -20.89 2.79
N ILE A 51 -11.67 -20.24 2.61
CA ILE A 51 -10.37 -20.77 3.04
C ILE A 51 -10.36 -20.85 4.57
N LEU A 52 -10.71 -19.76 5.25
CA LEU A 52 -10.68 -19.66 6.72
C LEU A 52 -11.74 -20.55 7.40
N ALA A 53 -12.87 -20.81 6.74
CA ALA A 53 -13.86 -21.77 7.23
C ALA A 53 -13.35 -23.22 7.22
N ASN A 54 -12.42 -23.54 6.31
CA ASN A 54 -11.83 -24.87 6.18
C ASN A 54 -10.52 -25.02 6.98
N ASP A 55 -9.70 -23.96 7.03
CA ASP A 55 -8.50 -23.84 7.84
C ASP A 55 -8.48 -22.46 8.53
N SER A 56 -8.99 -22.44 9.76
CA SER A 56 -9.10 -21.22 10.57
C SER A 56 -7.76 -20.70 11.08
N THR A 57 -6.64 -21.36 10.74
CA THR A 57 -5.27 -20.98 11.13
C THR A 57 -4.42 -20.53 9.96
N ASN A 58 -5.00 -20.41 8.76
CA ASN A 58 -4.27 -20.00 7.57
C ASN A 58 -3.83 -18.52 7.64
N ALA A 59 -2.59 -18.28 8.04
CA ALA A 59 -2.05 -16.93 8.24
C ALA A 59 -2.08 -16.06 6.97
N MET A 60 -1.75 -16.65 5.81
CA MET A 60 -1.74 -15.93 4.53
C MET A 60 -3.15 -15.50 4.09
N ALA A 61 -4.17 -16.32 4.37
CA ALA A 61 -5.56 -15.97 4.11
C ALA A 61 -6.02 -14.81 5.01
N TYR A 62 -5.69 -14.81 6.30
CA TYR A 62 -5.95 -13.66 7.17
C TYR A 62 -5.23 -12.40 6.70
N TYR A 63 -3.98 -12.54 6.25
CA TYR A 63 -3.22 -11.43 5.71
C TYR A 63 -3.89 -10.84 4.46
N GLU A 64 -4.20 -11.65 3.46
CA GLU A 64 -4.86 -11.16 2.24
C GLU A 64 -6.28 -10.64 2.50
N LEU A 65 -6.99 -11.20 3.49
CA LEU A 65 -8.27 -10.68 3.95
C LEU A 65 -8.13 -9.27 4.56
N SER A 66 -7.12 -9.05 5.41
CA SER A 66 -6.82 -7.72 5.95
C SER A 66 -6.51 -6.68 4.85
N ARG A 67 -5.78 -7.08 3.79
CA ARG A 67 -5.50 -6.24 2.62
C ARG A 67 -6.76 -5.94 1.82
N THR A 68 -7.64 -6.94 1.65
CA THR A 68 -8.93 -6.81 0.97
C THR A 68 -9.84 -5.82 1.71
N TYR A 69 -9.93 -5.93 3.04
CA TYR A 69 -10.66 -4.99 3.88
C TYR A 69 -10.07 -3.58 3.86
N LYS A 70 -8.74 -3.44 3.92
CA LYS A 70 -8.09 -2.13 3.74
C LYS A 70 -8.43 -1.51 2.39
N TYR A 71 -8.40 -2.30 1.32
CA TYR A 71 -8.75 -1.84 -0.02
C TYR A 71 -10.20 -1.32 -0.06
N MET A 72 -11.14 -2.11 0.46
CA MET A 72 -12.56 -1.74 0.54
C MET A 72 -12.79 -0.47 1.37
N LEU A 73 -12.15 -0.32 2.53
CA LEU A 73 -12.21 0.89 3.36
C LEU A 73 -11.85 2.15 2.54
N THR A 74 -10.77 2.09 1.75
CA THR A 74 -10.35 3.23 0.92
C THR A 74 -11.26 3.49 -0.30
N GLY A 75 -12.04 2.49 -0.71
CA GLY A 75 -13.04 2.56 -1.77
C GLY A 75 -14.43 3.03 -1.32
N GLY A 76 -14.63 3.23 -0.01
CA GLY A 76 -15.93 3.55 0.57
C GLY A 76 -16.84 2.34 0.78
N GLY A 77 -16.26 1.15 0.93
CA GLY A 77 -16.95 -0.03 1.44
C GLY A 77 -17.27 0.09 2.92
N ASP A 78 -18.24 -0.70 3.38
CA ASP A 78 -18.65 -0.76 4.79
C ASP A 78 -17.71 -1.69 5.57
N VAL A 79 -16.51 -1.18 5.85
CA VAL A 79 -15.44 -1.89 6.56
C VAL A 79 -14.84 -0.93 7.58
N SER A 80 -14.57 -1.43 8.78
CA SER A 80 -13.94 -0.69 9.87
C SER A 80 -12.43 -0.96 9.97
N MET A 81 -11.70 -0.05 10.62
CA MET A 81 -10.28 -0.26 10.92
C MET A 81 -10.07 -1.46 11.86
N ASP A 82 -11.02 -1.71 12.76
CA ASP A 82 -10.96 -2.83 13.71
C ASP A 82 -11.02 -4.19 12.99
N GLU A 83 -11.80 -4.30 11.91
CA GLU A 83 -11.84 -5.52 11.08
C GLU A 83 -10.51 -5.76 10.37
N ILE A 84 -9.86 -4.71 9.86
CA ILE A 84 -8.53 -4.80 9.26
C ILE A 84 -7.50 -5.26 10.30
N LEU A 85 -7.50 -4.61 11.47
CA LEU A 85 -6.56 -4.89 12.57
C LEU A 85 -6.75 -6.31 13.12
N THR A 86 -7.98 -6.77 13.30
CA THR A 86 -8.29 -8.13 13.77
C THR A 86 -7.73 -9.19 12.84
N ASN A 87 -7.86 -9.00 11.52
CA ASN A 87 -7.36 -9.97 10.55
C ASN A 87 -5.84 -9.98 10.48
N ILE A 88 -5.17 -8.82 10.49
CA ILE A 88 -3.71 -8.82 10.52
C ILE A 88 -3.14 -9.35 11.84
N ASP A 89 -3.82 -9.10 12.96
CA ASP A 89 -3.46 -9.70 14.26
C ASP A 89 -3.51 -11.22 14.19
N ASN A 90 -4.56 -11.81 13.60
CA ASN A 90 -4.65 -13.26 13.38
C ASN A 90 -3.53 -13.77 12.46
N ALA A 91 -3.19 -13.06 11.38
CA ALA A 91 -2.08 -13.45 10.50
C ALA A 91 -0.76 -13.53 11.29
N THR A 92 -0.45 -12.51 12.11
CA THR A 92 0.74 -12.50 12.96
C THR A 92 0.69 -13.49 14.12
N LEU A 93 -0.51 -13.86 14.60
CA LEU A 93 -0.68 -14.89 15.63
C LEU A 93 -0.36 -16.28 15.09
N TYR A 94 -0.84 -16.60 13.89
CA TYR A 94 -0.67 -17.93 13.28
C TYR A 94 0.68 -18.09 12.58
N ASP A 95 1.35 -17.00 12.22
CA ASP A 95 2.72 -17.00 11.67
C ASP A 95 3.54 -15.81 12.20
N SER A 96 3.93 -15.89 13.48
CA SER A 96 4.63 -14.80 14.20
C SER A 96 6.05 -14.54 13.72
N GLY A 97 6.61 -15.44 12.90
CA GLY A 97 7.95 -15.27 12.30
C GLY A 97 7.92 -14.50 10.99
N ASN A 98 6.73 -14.22 10.46
CA ASN A 98 6.59 -13.67 9.12
C ASN A 98 6.73 -12.15 9.11
N VAL A 99 7.85 -11.68 8.55
CA VAL A 99 8.17 -10.26 8.47
C VAL A 99 7.17 -9.47 7.60
N ILE A 100 6.54 -10.09 6.60
CA ILE A 100 5.55 -9.44 5.73
C ILE A 100 4.33 -9.06 6.56
N TYR A 101 3.83 -9.99 7.38
CA TYR A 101 2.64 -9.77 8.20
C TYR A 101 2.93 -8.79 9.33
N ALA A 102 4.09 -8.91 9.98
CA ALA A 102 4.53 -7.96 11.01
C ALA A 102 4.64 -6.53 10.46
N TYR A 103 5.21 -6.38 9.25
CA TYR A 103 5.36 -5.07 8.61
C TYR A 103 4.01 -4.48 8.17
N ALA A 104 3.12 -5.28 7.60
CA ALA A 104 1.76 -4.84 7.29
C ALA A 104 0.99 -4.41 8.54
N LYS A 105 1.13 -5.16 9.65
CA LYS A 105 0.55 -4.81 10.95
C LYS A 105 1.06 -3.47 11.45
N ALA A 106 2.37 -3.22 11.37
CA ALA A 106 2.96 -1.95 11.76
C ALA A 106 2.39 -0.79 10.92
N LYS A 107 2.30 -0.95 9.59
CA LYS A 107 1.69 0.06 8.70
C LYS A 107 0.21 0.31 8.99
N TYR A 108 -0.55 -0.73 9.36
CA TYR A 108 -1.98 -0.58 9.68
C TYR A 108 -2.19 0.11 11.02
N ASN A 109 -1.37 -0.21 12.03
CA ASN A 109 -1.38 0.54 13.29
C ASN A 109 -0.95 2.00 13.06
N PHE A 110 0.02 2.26 12.18
CA PHE A 110 0.41 3.62 11.85
C PHE A 110 -0.72 4.40 11.18
N LEU A 111 -1.42 3.80 10.21
CA LEU A 111 -2.60 4.41 9.60
C LEU A 111 -3.69 4.71 10.66
N ASN A 112 -3.91 3.80 11.61
CA ASN A 112 -4.86 4.01 12.69
C ASN A 112 -4.43 5.18 13.61
N ALA A 113 -3.15 5.24 14.00
CA ALA A 113 -2.59 6.34 14.78
C ALA A 113 -2.69 7.68 14.02
N TYR A 114 -2.43 7.69 12.72
CA TYR A 114 -2.59 8.86 11.86
C TYR A 114 -4.06 9.35 11.83
N ILE A 115 -5.02 8.44 11.67
CA ILE A 115 -6.45 8.79 11.72
C ILE A 115 -6.83 9.36 13.10
N ALA A 116 -6.27 8.81 14.19
CA ALA A 116 -6.49 9.31 15.55
C ALA A 116 -5.93 10.73 15.73
N MET A 117 -4.72 10.98 15.23
CA MET A 117 -4.08 12.31 15.22
C MET A 117 -4.94 13.33 14.46
N MET A 118 -5.38 12.98 13.25
CA MET A 118 -6.23 13.85 12.42
C MET A 118 -7.60 14.17 13.06
N LYS A 119 -8.08 13.30 13.96
CA LYS A 119 -9.32 13.48 14.71
C LYS A 119 -9.11 14.09 16.10
N ASN A 120 -7.87 14.38 16.48
CA ASN A 120 -7.49 14.88 17.81
C ASN A 120 -8.08 14.03 18.96
N GLN A 121 -7.89 12.71 18.87
CA GLN A 121 -8.31 11.76 19.90
C GLN A 121 -7.31 11.75 21.08
N ASP A 122 -7.79 11.43 22.27
CA ASP A 122 -7.00 11.51 23.51
C ASP A 122 -5.92 10.41 23.63
N ASP A 123 -6.04 9.33 22.86
CA ASP A 123 -5.19 8.12 22.90
C ASP A 123 -4.09 8.09 21.82
N VAL A 124 -3.81 9.24 21.19
CA VAL A 124 -2.79 9.37 20.12
C VAL A 124 -1.41 8.85 20.56
N MET A 125 -0.96 9.20 21.76
CA MET A 125 0.36 8.78 22.26
C MET A 125 0.47 7.26 22.40
N ASP A 126 -0.58 6.60 22.91
CA ASP A 126 -0.62 5.15 23.04
C ASP A 126 -0.62 4.48 21.66
N ALA A 127 -1.32 5.05 20.68
CA ALA A 127 -1.34 4.56 19.30
C ALA A 127 0.02 4.72 18.60
N VAL A 128 0.74 5.82 18.83
CA VAL A 128 2.09 6.06 18.30
C VAL A 128 3.12 5.12 18.95
N GLU A 129 3.06 4.95 20.27
CA GLU A 129 3.94 4.01 20.97
C GLU A 129 3.70 2.57 20.50
N LYS A 130 2.43 2.16 20.36
CA LYS A 130 2.09 0.84 19.80
C LYS A 130 2.69 0.67 18.39
N THR A 131 2.49 1.65 17.52
CA THR A 131 3.06 1.66 16.16
C THR A 131 4.58 1.49 16.18
N SER A 132 5.27 2.25 17.04
CA SER A 132 6.72 2.19 17.20
C SER A 132 7.20 0.81 17.65
N GLN A 133 6.48 0.17 18.58
CA GLN A 133 6.81 -1.18 19.04
C GLN A 133 6.61 -2.24 17.94
N GLU A 134 5.59 -2.08 17.09
CA GLU A 134 5.37 -2.98 15.95
C GLU A 134 6.50 -2.85 14.91
N PHE A 135 6.95 -1.64 14.56
CA PHE A 135 8.12 -1.48 13.68
C PHE A 135 9.41 -2.02 14.31
N LYS A 136 9.63 -1.82 15.62
CA LYS A 136 10.74 -2.47 16.34
C LYS A 136 10.63 -3.99 16.31
N HIS A 137 9.42 -4.55 16.31
CA HIS A 137 9.22 -5.99 16.17
C HIS A 137 9.60 -6.47 14.77
N VAL A 138 9.27 -5.72 13.71
CA VAL A 138 9.75 -5.98 12.35
C VAL A 138 11.29 -6.06 12.32
N LEU A 139 11.97 -5.10 12.95
CA LEU A 139 13.43 -5.08 13.03
C LEU A 139 14.03 -6.23 13.86
N LYS A 140 13.27 -6.82 14.80
CA LYS A 140 13.69 -8.06 15.49
C LYS A 140 13.61 -9.28 14.57
N LEU A 141 12.66 -9.31 13.62
CA LEU A 141 12.51 -10.39 12.66
C LEU A 141 13.48 -10.25 11.48
N LYS A 142 13.70 -9.02 11.02
CA LYS A 142 14.62 -8.66 9.94
C LYS A 142 15.30 -7.33 10.30
N SER A 143 16.52 -7.40 10.81
CA SER A 143 17.25 -6.22 11.31
C SER A 143 17.70 -5.26 10.22
N ASP A 144 17.80 -5.73 8.98
CA ASP A 144 18.18 -4.99 7.78
C ASP A 144 16.95 -4.61 6.93
N TYR A 145 15.88 -4.12 7.57
CA TYR A 145 14.65 -3.70 6.89
C TYR A 145 14.54 -2.17 6.86
N PRO A 146 15.06 -1.50 5.82
CA PRO A 146 15.25 -0.06 5.82
C PRO A 146 13.92 0.72 5.88
N GLU A 147 12.86 0.23 5.26
CA GLU A 147 11.55 0.89 5.29
C GLU A 147 10.94 0.92 6.71
N ALA A 148 11.23 -0.08 7.54
CA ALA A 148 10.81 -0.07 8.95
C ALA A 148 11.63 0.92 9.78
N MET A 149 12.92 1.07 9.48
CA MET A 149 13.76 2.11 10.10
C MET A 149 13.29 3.51 9.68
N LEU A 150 12.99 3.74 8.40
CA LEU A 150 12.46 5.02 7.93
C LEU A 150 11.18 5.43 8.63
N TYR A 151 10.22 4.51 8.82
CA TYR A 151 9.01 4.86 9.59
C TYR A 151 9.32 5.24 11.04
N LEU A 152 10.34 4.62 11.67
CA LEU A 152 10.78 5.01 13.01
C LEU A 152 11.46 6.38 13.01
N VAL A 153 12.23 6.71 11.97
CA VAL A 153 12.79 8.07 11.78
C VAL A 153 11.67 9.09 11.59
N GLU A 154 10.66 8.82 10.77
CA GLU A 154 9.53 9.73 10.55
C GLU A 154 8.76 9.96 11.87
N ILE A 155 8.45 8.89 12.61
CA ILE A 155 7.74 8.99 13.90
C ILE A 155 8.57 9.77 14.92
N TYR A 156 9.84 9.40 15.12
CA TYR A 156 10.67 9.99 16.17
C TYR A 156 11.21 11.37 15.82
N GLY A 157 11.46 11.63 14.54
CA GLY A 157 12.04 12.87 14.04
C GLY A 157 11.02 13.98 13.81
N LEU A 158 9.79 13.64 13.39
CA LEU A 158 8.80 14.64 12.96
C LEU A 158 7.68 14.89 13.97
N LEU A 159 7.35 13.93 14.83
CA LEU A 159 6.34 14.16 15.85
C LEU A 159 6.91 14.98 17.01
N PRO A 160 6.10 15.82 17.67
CA PRO A 160 6.53 16.50 18.88
C PRO A 160 6.68 15.50 20.06
N PRO A 161 7.48 15.80 21.09
CA PRO A 161 7.72 14.89 22.21
C PRO A 161 6.45 14.41 22.92
N GLU A 162 5.44 15.27 23.06
CA GLU A 162 4.14 14.94 23.65
C GLU A 162 3.29 13.96 22.83
N MET A 163 3.66 13.71 21.56
CA MET A 163 3.03 12.74 20.67
C MET A 163 3.93 11.53 20.38
N GLY A 164 5.07 11.40 21.07
CA GLY A 164 5.99 10.27 20.91
C GLY A 164 7.28 10.59 20.14
N GLY A 165 7.51 11.85 19.76
CA GLY A 165 8.77 12.30 19.18
C GLY A 165 9.98 12.09 20.09
N ASP A 166 11.11 11.71 19.49
CA ASP A 166 12.38 11.46 20.18
C ASP A 166 13.55 11.60 19.19
N SER A 167 14.04 12.82 19.00
CA SER A 167 15.07 13.10 17.99
C SER A 167 16.37 12.31 18.19
N VAL A 168 16.70 11.91 19.42
CA VAL A 168 17.86 11.06 19.69
C VAL A 168 17.66 9.67 19.08
N LYS A 169 16.48 9.06 19.31
CA LYS A 169 16.16 7.77 18.66
C LYS A 169 16.10 7.88 17.15
N ALA A 170 15.63 9.01 16.61
CA ALA A 170 15.61 9.22 15.17
C ALA A 170 17.04 9.18 14.61
N VAL A 171 18.00 9.87 15.23
CA VAL A 171 19.42 9.81 14.85
C VAL A 171 19.97 8.38 14.94
N ASP A 172 19.67 7.64 16.01
CA ASP A 172 20.13 6.24 16.14
C ASP A 172 19.67 5.37 14.94
N TYR A 173 18.45 5.59 14.43
CA TYR A 173 17.96 4.86 13.25
C TYR A 173 18.54 5.37 11.93
N VAL A 174 18.90 6.65 11.82
CA VAL A 174 19.66 7.17 10.67
C VAL A 174 21.04 6.50 10.62
N GLU A 175 21.76 6.45 11.73
CA GLU A 175 23.08 5.80 11.82
C GLU A 175 22.99 4.31 11.44
N LEU A 176 21.93 3.60 11.87
CA LEU A 176 21.69 2.21 11.46
C LEU A 176 21.40 2.07 9.96
N LEU A 177 20.71 3.03 9.36
CA LEU A 177 20.47 3.06 7.92
C LEU A 177 21.77 3.30 7.15
N GLU A 178 22.64 4.20 7.61
CA GLU A 178 23.96 4.44 6.98
C GLU A 178 24.82 3.17 6.91
N GLU A 179 24.68 2.27 7.90
CA GLU A 179 25.36 0.96 7.91
C GLU A 179 24.71 -0.09 6.99
N THR A 180 23.42 0.08 6.64
CA THR A 180 22.61 -0.97 6.02
C THR A 180 22.27 -0.66 4.56
N ASP A 181 21.81 0.56 4.28
CA ASP A 181 21.32 1.00 2.98
C ASP A 181 21.48 2.52 2.85
N ASP A 182 22.47 2.93 2.07
CA ASP A 182 22.86 4.32 1.89
C ASP A 182 21.77 5.19 1.24
N TYR A 183 20.97 4.63 0.32
CA TYR A 183 19.87 5.36 -0.30
C TYR A 183 18.78 5.69 0.74
N TYR A 184 18.42 4.69 1.56
CA TYR A 184 17.45 4.91 2.63
C TYR A 184 18.00 5.78 3.76
N ALA A 185 19.30 5.75 4.03
CA ALA A 185 19.95 6.66 4.95
C ALA A 185 19.85 8.12 4.48
N ALA A 186 20.08 8.36 3.18
CA ALA A 186 19.94 9.69 2.58
C ALA A 186 18.51 10.23 2.71
N LYS A 187 17.48 9.37 2.50
CA LYS A 187 16.07 9.74 2.75
C LYS A 187 15.82 10.10 4.21
N ALA A 188 16.31 9.28 5.13
CA ALA A 188 16.15 9.49 6.56
C ALA A 188 16.77 10.82 7.02
N TRP A 189 17.96 11.12 6.49
CA TRP A 189 18.66 12.37 6.78
C TRP A 189 17.88 13.59 6.27
N LEU A 190 17.32 13.52 5.05
CA LEU A 190 16.47 14.58 4.51
C LEU A 190 15.21 14.82 5.34
N ASP A 191 14.58 13.77 5.87
CA ASP A 191 13.42 13.91 6.74
C ASP A 191 13.75 14.70 8.01
N MET A 192 14.99 14.66 8.48
CA MET A 192 15.43 15.31 9.70
C MET A 192 16.04 16.71 9.51
N ASN A 193 16.36 17.12 8.28
CA ASN A 193 17.13 18.33 8.01
C ASN A 193 16.42 19.24 7.01
N GLU A 194 16.38 20.54 7.31
CA GLU A 194 15.87 21.56 6.40
C GLU A 194 16.95 21.91 5.35
N VAL A 195 16.90 21.24 4.20
CA VAL A 195 17.81 21.50 3.07
C VAL A 195 17.06 21.65 1.75
N ASP A 196 17.76 22.15 0.73
CA ASP A 196 17.29 22.10 -0.65
C ASP A 196 17.38 20.66 -1.17
N GLU A 197 16.25 19.95 -1.20
CA GLU A 197 16.18 18.53 -1.57
C GLU A 197 16.68 18.28 -3.01
N VAL A 198 16.42 19.19 -3.95
CA VAL A 198 16.90 19.07 -5.33
C VAL A 198 18.43 19.08 -5.38
N THR A 199 19.06 20.03 -4.69
CA THR A 199 20.52 20.13 -4.59
C THR A 199 21.09 18.90 -3.92
N PHE A 200 20.51 18.48 -2.80
CA PHE A 200 20.95 17.28 -2.07
C PHE A 200 20.92 16.04 -2.96
N TRP A 201 19.79 15.76 -3.63
CA TRP A 201 19.68 14.54 -4.44
C TRP A 201 20.55 14.57 -5.69
N LYS A 202 20.80 15.74 -6.28
CA LYS A 202 21.76 15.88 -7.38
C LYS A 202 23.20 15.66 -6.93
N GLU A 203 23.56 16.14 -5.74
CA GLU A 203 24.86 15.84 -5.14
C GLU A 203 25.00 14.36 -4.81
N TYR A 204 23.96 13.74 -4.24
CA TYR A 204 23.89 12.29 -4.00
C TYR A 204 24.10 11.49 -5.29
N LEU A 205 23.38 11.83 -6.36
CA LEU A 205 23.51 11.21 -7.68
C LEU A 205 24.93 11.36 -8.28
N SER A 206 25.66 12.42 -7.93
CA SER A 206 27.02 12.65 -8.44
C SER A 206 28.09 11.78 -7.78
N SER A 207 27.80 11.21 -6.61
CA SER A 207 28.73 10.44 -5.78
C SER A 207 28.33 8.98 -5.57
N HIS A 208 27.13 8.58 -6.01
CA HIS A 208 26.57 7.24 -5.84
C HIS A 208 26.10 6.64 -7.17
N ASP A 209 25.76 5.35 -7.13
CA ASP A 209 25.20 4.66 -8.29
C ASP A 209 23.84 5.23 -8.66
N THR A 210 23.62 5.49 -9.95
CA THR A 210 22.34 5.97 -10.46
C THR A 210 21.31 4.85 -10.43
N THR A 211 20.18 5.07 -9.78
CA THR A 211 19.01 4.19 -9.78
C THR A 211 17.77 4.95 -10.24
N ALA A 212 16.73 4.22 -10.67
CA ALA A 212 15.44 4.83 -11.01
C ALA A 212 14.85 5.58 -9.80
N ASP A 213 15.07 5.07 -8.59
CA ASP A 213 14.57 5.68 -7.35
C ASP A 213 15.22 7.03 -7.05
N VAL A 214 16.52 7.20 -7.30
CA VAL A 214 17.18 8.52 -7.14
C VAL A 214 16.59 9.55 -8.10
N PHE A 215 16.34 9.18 -9.36
CA PHE A 215 15.66 10.08 -10.30
C PHE A 215 14.23 10.42 -9.90
N LYS A 216 13.50 9.44 -9.37
CA LYS A 216 12.18 9.67 -8.78
C LYS A 216 12.26 10.69 -7.63
N GLU A 217 13.18 10.55 -6.68
CA GLU A 217 13.28 11.49 -5.56
C GLU A 217 13.65 12.91 -6.02
N ILE A 218 14.52 13.07 -7.02
CA ILE A 218 14.81 14.39 -7.63
C ILE A 218 13.55 14.98 -8.25
N GLY A 219 12.77 14.18 -8.98
CA GLY A 219 11.52 14.64 -9.60
C GLY A 219 10.48 15.06 -8.57
N ILE A 220 10.32 14.29 -7.48
CA ILE A 220 9.44 14.65 -6.35
C ILE A 220 9.90 15.96 -5.70
N ALA A 221 11.21 16.14 -5.47
CA ALA A 221 11.76 17.38 -4.94
C ALA A 221 11.44 18.60 -5.82
N TYR A 222 11.45 18.44 -7.15
CA TYR A 222 11.04 19.48 -8.08
C TYR A 222 9.54 19.80 -8.03
N LEU A 223 8.68 18.81 -7.79
CA LEU A 223 7.25 19.07 -7.54
C LEU A 223 7.04 19.91 -6.27
N TYR A 224 7.81 19.68 -5.20
CA TYR A 224 7.77 20.52 -4.00
C TYR A 224 8.27 21.95 -4.25
N GLN A 225 9.16 22.15 -5.22
CA GLN A 225 9.64 23.47 -5.66
C GLN A 225 8.74 24.14 -6.72
N GLU A 226 7.56 23.56 -6.99
CA GLU A 226 6.60 24.04 -8.00
C GLU A 226 7.15 24.07 -9.45
N ASP A 227 8.12 23.21 -9.78
CA ASP A 227 8.72 23.08 -11.12
C ASP A 227 8.37 21.71 -11.75
N PRO A 228 7.15 21.54 -12.27
CA PRO A 228 6.70 20.28 -12.84
C PRO A 228 7.38 19.91 -14.16
N GLU A 229 7.98 20.87 -14.87
CA GLU A 229 8.72 20.62 -16.11
C GLU A 229 10.01 19.85 -15.80
N GLN A 230 10.78 20.30 -14.80
CA GLN A 230 11.96 19.56 -14.34
C GLN A 230 11.58 18.23 -13.68
N ALA A 231 10.47 18.18 -12.94
CA ALA A 231 9.99 16.92 -12.38
C ALA A 231 9.71 15.87 -13.46
N GLU A 232 9.05 16.26 -14.56
CA GLU A 232 8.79 15.38 -15.70
C GLU A 232 10.08 14.86 -16.35
N ASP A 233 11.09 15.71 -16.55
CA ASP A 233 12.39 15.30 -17.11
C ASP A 233 13.06 14.20 -16.28
N TYR A 234 12.99 14.30 -14.95
CA TYR A 234 13.54 13.30 -14.04
C TYR A 234 12.67 12.04 -13.94
N PHE A 235 11.34 12.17 -13.93
CA PHE A 235 10.45 11.01 -13.99
C PHE A 235 10.60 10.23 -15.29
N ASN A 236 10.81 10.89 -16.42
CA ASN A 236 11.10 10.24 -17.70
C ASN A 236 12.42 9.45 -17.65
N GLN A 237 13.45 9.97 -16.96
CA GLN A 237 14.69 9.22 -16.74
C GLN A 237 14.47 8.01 -15.83
N ALA A 238 13.69 8.15 -14.75
CA ALA A 238 13.32 7.03 -13.88
C ALA A 238 12.57 5.93 -14.66
N MET A 239 11.56 6.30 -15.46
CA MET A 239 10.78 5.38 -16.30
C MET A 239 11.60 4.75 -17.43
N LEU A 240 12.61 5.44 -17.95
CA LEU A 240 13.54 4.88 -18.93
C LEU A 240 14.42 3.78 -18.32
N MET A 241 14.82 3.95 -17.06
CA MET A 241 15.61 2.95 -16.33
C MET A 241 14.75 1.78 -15.83
N ASP A 242 13.55 2.07 -15.34
CA ASP A 242 12.59 1.10 -14.87
C ASP A 242 11.18 1.47 -15.34
N SER A 243 10.71 0.78 -16.37
CA SER A 243 9.37 1.00 -16.94
C SER A 243 8.23 0.79 -15.93
N THR A 244 8.47 0.05 -14.83
CA THR A 244 7.45 -0.15 -13.79
C THR A 244 7.18 1.10 -12.95
N GLN A 245 8.03 2.13 -13.06
CA GLN A 245 7.85 3.45 -12.43
C GLN A 245 6.84 4.35 -13.17
N ASN A 246 6.06 3.81 -14.12
CA ASN A 246 5.02 4.56 -14.84
C ASN A 246 3.98 5.23 -13.94
N ILE A 247 3.85 4.80 -12.68
CA ILE A 247 3.03 5.44 -11.65
C ILE A 247 3.38 6.91 -11.41
N LEU A 248 4.60 7.34 -11.73
CA LEU A 248 5.04 8.75 -11.63
C LEU A 248 4.24 9.70 -12.53
N LEU A 249 3.63 9.19 -13.61
CA LEU A 249 2.67 9.96 -14.42
C LEU A 249 1.45 10.39 -13.60
N LEU A 250 1.01 9.57 -12.63
CA LEU A 250 -0.07 9.93 -11.73
C LEU A 250 0.34 10.98 -10.70
N ASP A 251 1.63 11.06 -10.33
CA ASP A 251 2.12 12.12 -9.45
C ASP A 251 2.13 13.49 -10.15
N LEU A 252 2.53 13.54 -11.42
CA LEU A 252 2.35 14.73 -12.27
C LEU A 252 0.87 15.09 -12.38
N ALA A 253 0.00 14.12 -12.70
CA ALA A 253 -1.44 14.36 -12.79
C ALA A 253 -2.03 14.91 -11.47
N ARG A 254 -1.61 14.35 -10.33
CA ARG A 254 -2.02 14.82 -8.99
C ARG A 254 -1.52 16.21 -8.69
N TYR A 255 -0.28 16.55 -9.02
CA TYR A 255 0.27 17.89 -8.80
C TYR A 255 -0.64 18.97 -9.40
N TYR A 256 -0.95 18.85 -10.70
CA TYR A 256 -1.84 19.81 -11.37
C TYR A 256 -3.26 19.82 -10.79
N MET A 257 -3.80 18.66 -10.40
CA MET A 257 -5.10 18.57 -9.74
C MET A 257 -5.11 19.30 -8.39
N TYR A 258 -4.04 19.18 -7.60
CA TYR A 258 -3.92 19.85 -6.31
C TYR A 258 -3.81 21.36 -6.45
N GLN A 259 -3.06 21.86 -7.44
CA GLN A 259 -3.01 23.29 -7.75
C GLN A 259 -4.42 23.85 -8.01
N VAL A 260 -5.27 23.12 -8.73
CA VAL A 260 -6.68 23.49 -8.97
C VAL A 260 -7.55 23.37 -7.72
N MET A 261 -7.27 22.41 -6.84
CA MET A 261 -7.98 22.29 -5.56
C MET A 261 -7.68 23.47 -4.63
N GLN A 262 -6.46 24.01 -4.68
CA GLN A 262 -6.06 25.19 -3.93
C GLN A 262 -6.57 26.49 -4.59
N ASN A 263 -6.55 26.56 -5.93
CA ASN A 263 -7.08 27.69 -6.69
C ASN A 263 -7.95 27.23 -7.86
N ARG A 264 -9.27 27.36 -7.70
CA ARG A 264 -10.26 26.92 -8.70
C ARG A 264 -10.22 27.68 -10.02
N GLU A 265 -9.66 28.88 -10.05
CA GLU A 265 -9.54 29.68 -11.27
C GLU A 265 -8.57 29.05 -12.28
N LEU A 266 -7.69 28.16 -11.83
CA LEU A 266 -6.73 27.43 -12.67
C LEU A 266 -7.33 26.20 -13.36
N ALA A 267 -8.61 25.90 -13.15
CA ALA A 267 -9.24 24.68 -13.62
C ALA A 267 -9.14 24.51 -15.15
N ASP A 268 -9.41 25.56 -15.92
CA ASP A 268 -9.43 25.51 -17.37
C ASP A 268 -8.04 25.32 -17.99
N SER A 269 -6.97 25.75 -17.29
CA SER A 269 -5.59 25.62 -17.78
C SER A 269 -4.90 24.34 -17.30
N LEU A 270 -5.09 23.93 -16.04
CA LEU A 270 -4.32 22.84 -15.45
C LEU A 270 -5.01 21.48 -15.49
N LEU A 271 -6.35 21.42 -15.48
CA LEU A 271 -7.05 20.13 -15.54
C LEU A 271 -6.87 19.38 -16.87
N PRO A 272 -6.79 20.03 -18.04
CA PRO A 272 -6.42 19.34 -19.27
C PRO A 272 -5.05 18.65 -19.18
N ILE A 273 -4.07 19.30 -18.55
CA ILE A 273 -2.73 18.74 -18.33
C ILE A 273 -2.79 17.54 -17.39
N SER A 274 -3.52 17.67 -16.26
CA SER A 274 -3.76 16.55 -15.33
C SER A 274 -4.42 15.34 -16.03
N ALA A 275 -5.41 15.61 -16.89
CA ALA A 275 -6.07 14.57 -17.66
C ALA A 275 -5.14 13.88 -18.66
N ASP A 276 -4.28 14.65 -19.35
CA ASP A 276 -3.33 14.11 -20.31
C ASP A 276 -2.35 13.11 -19.66
N TYR A 277 -1.69 13.48 -18.54
CA TYR A 277 -0.83 12.52 -17.82
C TYR A 277 -1.59 11.31 -17.29
N THR A 278 -2.86 11.48 -16.88
CA THR A 278 -3.71 10.37 -16.46
C THR A 278 -4.00 9.42 -17.63
N GLU A 279 -4.25 9.95 -18.83
CA GLU A 279 -4.46 9.17 -20.04
C GLU A 279 -3.16 8.48 -20.51
N GLN A 280 -2.02 9.17 -20.42
CA GLN A 280 -0.71 8.57 -20.66
C GLN A 280 -0.45 7.39 -19.74
N TYR A 281 -0.75 7.51 -18.43
CA TYR A 281 -0.63 6.40 -17.48
C TYR A 281 -1.51 5.21 -17.88
N LEU A 282 -2.78 5.47 -18.21
CA LEU A 282 -3.72 4.43 -18.65
C LEU A 282 -3.27 3.72 -19.94
N ALA A 283 -2.49 4.39 -20.78
CA ALA A 283 -1.93 3.86 -22.02
C ALA A 283 -0.48 3.35 -21.90
N SER A 284 0.12 3.44 -20.71
CA SER A 284 1.52 3.11 -20.49
C SER A 284 1.80 1.60 -20.52
N GLU A 285 3.08 1.26 -20.69
CA GLU A 285 3.60 -0.11 -20.60
C GLU A 285 4.65 -0.17 -19.49
N PRO A 286 4.56 -1.11 -18.52
CA PRO A 286 3.53 -2.16 -18.43
C PRO A 286 2.15 -1.60 -18.09
N ALA A 287 1.11 -2.18 -18.69
CA ALA A 287 -0.26 -1.77 -18.44
C ALA A 287 -0.60 -1.75 -16.92
N PRO A 288 -1.27 -0.69 -16.42
CA PRO A 288 -1.67 -0.62 -15.02
C PRO A 288 -2.58 -1.80 -14.62
N VAL A 289 -2.49 -2.25 -13.36
CA VAL A 289 -3.44 -3.25 -12.82
C VAL A 289 -4.86 -2.66 -12.74
N ILE A 290 -5.90 -3.51 -12.82
CA ILE A 290 -7.30 -3.07 -12.88
C ILE A 290 -7.67 -2.09 -11.74
N PRO A 291 -7.28 -2.33 -10.47
CA PRO A 291 -7.47 -1.35 -9.40
C PRO A 291 -6.92 0.05 -9.69
N LEU A 292 -5.73 0.13 -10.29
CA LEU A 292 -5.10 1.41 -10.64
C LEU A 292 -5.69 2.03 -11.91
N GLN A 293 -6.15 1.22 -12.87
CA GLN A 293 -6.93 1.72 -14.01
C GLN A 293 -8.25 2.35 -13.54
N ALA A 294 -8.95 1.72 -12.59
CA ALA A 294 -10.18 2.24 -12.02
C ALA A 294 -9.93 3.53 -11.24
N TYR A 295 -8.86 3.58 -10.44
CA TYR A 295 -8.42 4.80 -9.73
C TYR A 295 -8.11 5.95 -10.70
N ALA A 296 -7.28 5.73 -11.71
CA ALA A 296 -6.92 6.74 -12.71
C ALA A 296 -8.15 7.20 -13.51
N THR A 297 -9.05 6.28 -13.87
CA THR A 297 -10.35 6.64 -14.46
C THR A 297 -11.17 7.53 -13.52
N GLY A 298 -11.14 7.25 -12.20
CA GLY A 298 -11.72 8.10 -11.17
C GLY A 298 -11.10 9.50 -11.07
N MET A 299 -9.81 9.66 -11.36
CA MET A 299 -9.18 10.98 -11.48
C MET A 299 -9.74 11.77 -12.67
N LEU A 300 -9.94 11.12 -13.83
CA LEU A 300 -10.60 11.75 -14.98
C LEU A 300 -12.04 12.19 -14.66
N VAL A 301 -12.77 11.43 -13.85
CA VAL A 301 -14.10 11.86 -13.34
C VAL A 301 -13.98 13.20 -12.61
N LYS A 302 -13.00 13.35 -11.70
CA LYS A 302 -12.79 14.60 -10.94
C LYS A 302 -12.51 15.77 -11.89
N THR A 303 -11.65 15.59 -12.90
CA THR A 303 -11.39 16.59 -13.95
C THR A 303 -12.66 17.04 -14.65
N LYS A 304 -13.50 16.09 -15.11
CA LYS A 304 -14.76 16.39 -15.81
C LYS A 304 -15.77 17.07 -14.90
N MET A 305 -15.83 16.68 -13.62
CA MET A 305 -16.69 17.34 -12.64
C MET A 305 -16.28 18.79 -12.39
N PHE A 306 -14.98 19.08 -12.25
CA PHE A 306 -14.50 20.44 -12.01
C PHE A 306 -14.70 21.38 -13.21
N THR A 307 -14.68 20.84 -14.42
CA THR A 307 -14.93 21.60 -15.66
C THR A 307 -16.42 21.64 -16.06
N GLY A 308 -17.32 21.11 -15.23
CA GLY A 308 -18.77 21.16 -15.47
C GLY A 308 -19.32 20.12 -16.44
N HIS A 309 -18.50 19.19 -16.94
CA HIS A 309 -18.88 18.13 -17.89
C HIS A 309 -19.51 16.92 -17.19
N LYS A 310 -20.66 17.12 -16.52
CA LYS A 310 -21.30 16.12 -15.64
C LYS A 310 -21.65 14.80 -16.33
N GLU A 311 -22.20 14.85 -17.55
CA GLU A 311 -22.58 13.62 -18.27
C GLU A 311 -21.37 12.76 -18.65
N GLU A 312 -20.24 13.38 -19.00
CA GLU A 312 -18.99 12.67 -19.27
C GLU A 312 -18.41 12.08 -17.98
N ALA A 313 -18.46 12.85 -16.89
CA ALA A 313 -18.05 12.39 -15.57
C ALA A 313 -18.84 11.17 -15.10
N GLU A 314 -20.16 11.15 -15.30
CA GLU A 314 -21.03 10.00 -14.98
C GLU A 314 -20.65 8.76 -15.80
N LYS A 315 -20.41 8.90 -17.10
CA LYS A 315 -19.95 7.78 -17.95
C LYS A 315 -18.61 7.21 -17.48
N LEU A 316 -17.66 8.08 -17.15
CA LEU A 316 -16.36 7.67 -16.63
C LEU A 316 -16.47 7.01 -15.25
N MET A 317 -17.37 7.49 -14.40
CA MET A 317 -17.62 6.89 -13.08
C MET A 317 -18.19 5.48 -13.21
N GLU A 318 -19.14 5.27 -14.12
CA GLU A 318 -19.67 3.93 -14.39
C GLU A 318 -18.60 3.01 -14.99
N LYS A 319 -17.71 3.52 -15.84
CA LYS A 319 -16.53 2.77 -16.31
C LYS A 319 -15.62 2.38 -15.14
N ALA A 320 -15.26 3.32 -14.27
CA ALA A 320 -14.40 3.03 -13.11
C ALA A 320 -15.01 1.97 -12.19
N LYS A 321 -16.29 2.08 -11.84
CA LYS A 321 -17.00 1.07 -11.04
C LYS A 321 -17.11 -0.29 -11.73
N SER A 322 -17.23 -0.32 -13.05
CA SER A 322 -17.27 -1.58 -13.81
C SER A 322 -15.93 -2.30 -13.84
N LEU A 323 -14.83 -1.57 -13.71
CA LEU A 323 -13.48 -2.12 -13.57
C LEU A 323 -13.27 -2.64 -12.15
N ASP A 324 -13.58 -1.81 -11.15
CA ASP A 324 -13.48 -2.17 -9.75
C ASP A 324 -14.51 -1.37 -8.93
N PRO A 325 -15.51 -2.01 -8.29
CA PRO A 325 -16.54 -1.27 -7.53
C PRO A 325 -15.99 -0.60 -6.25
N TYR A 326 -14.82 -1.05 -5.76
CA TYR A 326 -14.16 -0.56 -4.55
C TYR A 326 -12.87 0.22 -4.86
N PHE A 327 -12.70 0.72 -6.09
CA PHE A 327 -11.56 1.56 -6.40
C PHE A 327 -11.41 2.72 -5.41
N SER A 328 -10.17 3.00 -5.01
CA SER A 328 -9.89 4.06 -4.04
C SER A 328 -10.43 5.41 -4.52
N ARG A 329 -11.13 6.13 -3.63
CA ARG A 329 -11.63 7.48 -3.91
C ARG A 329 -10.77 8.58 -3.29
N ALA A 330 -9.71 8.18 -2.59
CA ALA A 330 -8.76 9.09 -1.96
C ALA A 330 -8.11 10.03 -2.99
N SER A 331 -7.54 11.13 -2.50
CA SER A 331 -6.75 12.04 -3.34
C SER A 331 -5.33 11.51 -3.61
N GLY A 332 -4.76 10.74 -2.68
CA GLY A 332 -3.48 10.06 -2.87
C GLY A 332 -3.60 8.83 -3.76
N ILE A 333 -2.52 8.48 -4.46
CA ILE A 333 -2.42 7.24 -5.23
C ILE A 333 -2.40 6.07 -4.24
N PRO A 334 -3.16 4.99 -4.47
CA PRO A 334 -3.06 3.79 -3.65
C PRO A 334 -1.63 3.26 -3.63
N SER A 335 -1.11 2.99 -2.43
CA SER A 335 0.26 2.49 -2.26
C SER A 335 0.50 1.21 -3.07
N PRO A 336 1.60 1.09 -3.83
CA PRO A 336 1.96 -0.11 -4.58
C PRO A 336 2.00 -1.38 -3.73
N SER A 337 2.26 -1.26 -2.42
CA SER A 337 2.23 -2.38 -1.46
C SER A 337 0.87 -3.10 -1.39
N LEU A 338 -0.21 -2.47 -1.84
CA LEU A 338 -1.53 -3.11 -1.94
C LEU A 338 -1.63 -4.05 -3.14
N PHE A 339 -0.76 -3.93 -4.14
CA PHE A 339 -0.85 -4.64 -5.41
C PHE A 339 0.26 -5.67 -5.60
N GLU A 340 1.14 -5.84 -4.61
CA GLU A 340 2.13 -6.93 -4.61
C GLU A 340 1.48 -8.27 -4.19
N PRO A 341 2.02 -9.41 -4.65
CA PRO A 341 1.65 -10.72 -4.13
C PRO A 341 1.81 -10.82 -2.60
N PRO A 342 0.92 -11.54 -1.90
CA PRO A 342 0.97 -11.67 -0.45
C PRO A 342 2.18 -12.44 0.13
N ASP A 343 3.00 -13.06 -0.73
CA ASP A 343 4.23 -13.77 -0.40
C ASP A 343 5.51 -12.96 -0.70
N VAL A 344 5.37 -11.70 -1.12
CA VAL A 344 6.48 -10.81 -1.46
C VAL A 344 6.74 -9.81 -0.32
N ILE A 345 8.02 -9.64 0.02
CA ILE A 345 8.46 -8.60 0.95
C ILE A 345 8.29 -7.24 0.27
N ASN A 346 7.61 -6.34 0.96
CA ASN A 346 7.31 -5.01 0.44
C ASN A 346 8.51 -4.07 0.58
N HIS A 347 8.93 -3.45 -0.52
CA HIS A 347 10.00 -2.45 -0.50
C HIS A 347 9.51 -1.03 -0.79
N HIS A 348 8.27 -0.74 -0.35
CA HIS A 348 7.63 0.54 -0.62
C HIS A 348 7.42 1.33 0.67
N PHE A 349 8.31 2.29 0.89
CA PHE A 349 8.10 3.37 1.84
C PHE A 349 7.13 4.40 1.27
N GLY A 350 6.15 4.80 2.09
CA GLY A 350 5.25 5.90 1.79
C GLY A 350 5.12 6.77 3.03
N SER A 351 5.63 8.00 2.94
CA SER A 351 5.59 8.98 4.01
C SER A 351 4.17 9.54 4.18
N PHE A 352 3.79 9.84 5.42
CA PHE A 352 2.55 10.56 5.72
C PHE A 352 2.79 12.06 5.83
N SER A 353 4.01 12.47 6.16
CA SER A 353 4.44 13.89 6.20
C SER A 353 4.76 14.44 4.81
N ARG A 354 5.16 13.58 3.85
CA ARG A 354 5.55 13.93 2.47
C ARG A 354 4.68 13.14 1.47
N PRO A 355 3.54 13.68 1.03
CA PRO A 355 2.52 12.94 0.29
C PRO A 355 2.74 12.85 -1.24
N PHE A 356 3.88 13.32 -1.77
CA PHE A 356 4.33 13.10 -3.14
C PHE A 356 5.41 12.02 -3.19
#